data_AF-A0A630XIM5-F1
#
_entry.id   AF-A0A630XIM5-F1
#
_cell.length_a   1.000
_cell.length_b   1.000
_cell.length_c   1.000
_cell.angle_alpha   90.00
_cell.angle_beta   90.00
_cell.angle_gamma   90.00
#
_symmetry.space_group_name_H-M   'P 1'
#
loop_
_entity.id
_entity.type
_entity.pdbx_description
1 polymer ?
#
loop_
_entity_poly.entity_id
_entity_poly.type
_entity_poly.pdbx_seq_one_letter_code
_entity_poly.pdbx_strand_id
1 'polypeptide(L)'
;MEKILCYALNRIVELENMLLPAIPETVWPAEVELIFSHTERAGDLPVHHQHRLKHHVNRMWLERLPVPSIVTAAEVLCKEMERYA
;
A
#
# COMPACT_ATOMS: atom_id res chain seq x y z
N MET A 1 -15.93 -13.51 -28.84
CA MET A 1 -16.17 -12.53 -27.75
C MET A 1 -15.35 -12.91 -26.52
N GLU A 2 -15.45 -14.15 -26.04
CA GLU A 2 -14.71 -14.66 -24.87
C GLU A 2 -13.18 -14.48 -24.96
N LYS A 3 -12.55 -14.81 -26.10
CA LYS A 3 -11.09 -14.59 -26.30
C LYS A 3 -10.66 -13.13 -26.14
N ILE A 4 -11.49 -12.18 -26.58
CA ILE A 4 -11.19 -10.74 -26.48
C ILE A 4 -11.30 -10.31 -25.02
N LEU A 5 -12.32 -10.80 -24.30
CA LEU A 5 -12.49 -10.54 -22.88
C LEU A 5 -11.32 -11.10 -22.06
N CYS A 6 -10.90 -12.35 -22.29
CA CYS A 6 -9.75 -12.94 -21.61
C CYS A 6 -8.46 -12.14 -21.86
N TYR A 7 -8.24 -11.70 -23.10
CA TYR A 7 -7.08 -10.86 -23.43
C TYR A 7 -7.12 -9.53 -22.67
N ALA A 8 -8.27 -8.85 -22.66
CA ALA A 8 -8.42 -7.58 -21.96
C ALA A 8 -8.18 -7.73 -20.45
N LEU A 9 -8.75 -8.77 -19.83
CA LEU A 9 -8.54 -9.06 -18.39
C LEU A 9 -7.08 -9.36 -18.08
N ASN A 10 -6.42 -10.21 -18.86
CA ASN A 10 -5.00 -10.52 -18.66
C ASN A 10 -4.13 -9.27 -18.82
N ARG A 11 -4.46 -8.40 -19.78
CA ARG A 11 -3.73 -7.16 -19.99
C ARG A 11 -3.92 -6.17 -18.84
N ILE A 12 -5.12 -6.09 -18.26
CA ILE A 12 -5.39 -5.27 -17.07
C ILE A 12 -4.54 -5.78 -15.90
N VAL A 13 -4.57 -7.09 -15.62
CA VAL A 13 -3.78 -7.70 -14.54
C VAL A 13 -2.28 -7.48 -14.74
N GLU A 14 -1.78 -7.62 -15.97
CA GLU A 14 -0.38 -7.36 -16.29
C GLU A 14 -0.01 -5.89 -16.00
N LEU A 15 -0.83 -4.94 -16.44
CA LEU A 15 -0.62 -3.51 -16.21
C LEU A 15 -0.69 -3.16 -14.72
N GLU A 16 -1.65 -3.72 -13.99
CA GLU A 16 -1.74 -3.58 -12.53
C GLU A 16 -0.48 -4.08 -11.84
N ASN A 17 0.02 -5.27 -12.21
CA ASN A 17 1.26 -5.81 -11.63
C ASN A 17 2.50 -4.95 -11.95
N MET A 18 2.55 -4.31 -13.12
CA MET A 18 3.63 -3.38 -13.47
C MET A 18 3.58 -2.08 -12.66
N LEU A 19 2.38 -1.55 -12.41
CA LEU A 19 2.16 -0.28 -11.72
C LEU A 19 2.18 -0.43 -10.19
N LEU A 20 1.68 -1.56 -9.70
CA LEU A 20 1.50 -1.88 -8.29
C LEU A 20 2.28 -3.16 -7.97
N PRO A 21 3.63 -3.11 -7.98
CA PRO A 21 4.43 -4.30 -7.71
C PRO A 21 4.05 -4.91 -6.37
N ALA A 22 3.97 -6.23 -6.33
CA ALA A 22 3.71 -6.98 -5.10
C ALA A 22 4.84 -6.70 -4.11
N ILE A 23 4.49 -6.28 -2.91
CA ILE A 23 5.45 -6.06 -1.84
C ILE A 23 5.51 -7.36 -1.04
N PRO A 24 6.69 -8.02 -0.98
CA PRO A 24 6.81 -9.28 -0.27
C PRO A 24 6.49 -9.07 1.21
N GLU A 25 5.95 -10.11 1.83
CA GLU A 25 5.83 -10.16 3.28
C GLU A 25 7.23 -10.06 3.89
N THR A 26 7.43 -9.06 4.73
CA THR A 26 8.70 -8.79 5.39
C THR A 26 8.41 -8.42 6.84
N VAL A 27 9.37 -8.72 7.71
CA VAL A 27 9.35 -8.19 9.07
C VAL A 27 9.67 -6.70 8.99
N TRP A 28 8.77 -5.86 9.51
CA TRP A 28 8.94 -4.41 9.53
C TRP A 28 9.64 -3.96 10.82
N PRO A 29 10.42 -2.87 10.78
CA PRO A 29 10.92 -2.22 11.98
C PRO A 29 9.78 -1.78 12.91
N ALA A 30 10.04 -1.75 14.22
CA ALA A 30 9.04 -1.41 15.22
C ALA A 30 8.46 0.00 15.01
N GLU A 31 9.24 0.93 14.49
CA GLU A 31 8.82 2.29 14.18
C GLU A 31 7.79 2.35 13.06
N VAL A 32 7.93 1.48 12.05
CA VAL A 32 6.97 1.36 10.94
C VAL A 32 5.66 0.79 11.45
N GLU A 33 5.72 -0.26 12.29
CA GLU A 33 4.54 -0.83 12.93
C GLU A 33 3.83 0.17 13.85
N LEU A 34 4.60 0.98 14.59
CA LEU A 34 4.05 2.02 15.45
C LEU A 34 3.31 3.09 14.64
N ILE A 35 3.90 3.59 13.55
CA ILE A 35 3.22 4.59 12.69
C ILE A 35 2.00 3.99 12.01
N PHE A 36 2.09 2.73 11.56
CA PHE A 36 0.97 2.00 10.99
C PHE A 36 -0.18 1.86 12.00
N SER A 37 0.11 1.51 13.26
CA SER A 37 -0.93 1.38 14.29
C SER A 37 -1.58 2.71 14.69
N HIS A 38 -0.91 3.84 14.47
CA HIS A 38 -1.49 5.17 14.65
C HIS A 38 -2.38 5.59 13.48
N THR A 39 -2.26 4.93 12.33
CA THR A 39 -3.10 5.21 11.17
C THR A 39 -4.43 4.49 11.35
N GLU A 40 -5.48 5.26 11.67
CA GLU A 40 -6.82 4.71 11.90
C GLU A 40 -7.28 3.90 10.68
N ARG A 41 -7.91 2.74 10.90
CA ARG A 41 -8.47 1.85 9.86
C ARG A 41 -7.44 1.20 8.91
N ALA A 42 -6.15 1.45 9.09
CA ALA A 42 -5.11 0.79 8.31
C ALA A 42 -5.15 -0.75 8.42
N GLY A 43 -5.59 -1.27 9.56
CA GLY A 43 -5.80 -2.72 9.77
C GLY A 43 -7.00 -3.31 9.03
N ASP A 44 -7.94 -2.48 8.58
CA ASP A 44 -9.15 -2.91 7.83
C ASP A 44 -8.86 -3.07 6.33
N LEU A 45 -7.74 -2.53 5.85
CA LEU A 45 -7.31 -2.67 4.47
C LEU A 45 -7.04 -4.14 4.12
N PRO A 46 -7.25 -4.56 2.86
CA PRO A 46 -6.73 -5.83 2.36
C PRO A 46 -5.23 -5.99 2.63
N VAL A 47 -4.77 -7.21 2.92
CA VAL A 47 -3.37 -7.50 3.31
C VAL A 47 -2.33 -6.88 2.36
N HIS A 48 -2.60 -6.93 1.06
CA HIS A 48 -1.70 -6.37 0.05
C HIS A 48 -1.62 -4.82 0.13
N HIS A 49 -2.71 -4.14 0.50
CA HIS A 49 -2.72 -2.70 0.76
C HIS A 49 -2.05 -2.37 2.09
N GLN A 50 -2.21 -3.19 3.12
CA GLN A 50 -1.46 -3.03 4.38
C GLN A 50 0.05 -3.08 4.16
N HIS A 51 0.54 -4.10 3.43
CA HIS A 51 1.96 -4.22 3.09
C HIS A 51 2.44 -3.02 2.28
N ARG A 52 1.61 -2.51 1.36
CA ARG A 52 1.91 -1.30 0.59
C ARG A 52 2.02 -0.06 1.47
N LEU A 53 1.08 0.14 2.37
CA LEU A 53 1.10 1.25 3.32
C LEU A 53 2.36 1.20 4.21
N LYS A 54 2.67 0.03 4.79
CA LYS A 54 3.90 -0.17 5.60
C LYS A 54 5.17 0.10 4.80
N HIS A 55 5.23 -0.31 3.54
CA HIS A 55 6.35 0.01 2.66
C HIS A 55 6.53 1.52 2.44
N HIS A 56 5.44 2.25 2.19
CA HIS A 56 5.50 3.70 2.01
C HIS A 56 5.94 4.41 3.30
N VAL A 57 5.42 4.00 4.45
CA VAL A 57 5.86 4.50 5.76
C VAL A 57 7.35 4.24 5.97
N ASN A 58 7.81 3.02 5.72
CA ASN A 58 9.23 2.66 5.82
C ASN A 58 10.11 3.50 4.89
N ARG A 59 9.67 3.74 3.65
CA ARG A 59 10.40 4.58 2.70
C ARG A 59 10.51 6.02 3.19
N MET A 60 9.40 6.61 3.63
CA MET A 60 9.40 7.97 4.20
C MET A 60 10.30 8.08 5.44
N TRP A 61 10.31 7.04 6.28
CA TRP A 61 11.20 6.94 7.44
C TRP A 61 12.67 6.90 7.05
N LEU A 62 13.05 6.05 6.07
CA LEU A 62 14.41 5.94 5.55
C LEU A 62 14.89 7.24 4.88
N GLU A 63 13.98 7.98 4.23
CA GLU A 63 14.20 9.31 3.67
C GLU A 63 14.31 10.41 4.76
N ARG A 64 14.18 10.05 6.04
CA ARG A 64 14.27 10.92 7.21
C ARG A 64 13.24 12.05 7.23
N LEU A 65 12.03 11.79 6.74
CA LEU A 65 10.93 12.74 6.86
C LEU A 65 10.51 12.90 8.34
N PRO A 66 10.02 14.09 8.75
CA PRO A 66 9.51 14.29 10.09
C PRO A 66 8.33 13.35 10.38
N VAL A 67 8.34 12.69 11.54
CA VAL A 67 7.30 11.71 11.93
C VAL A 67 5.87 12.24 11.77
N PRO A 68 5.53 13.49 12.18
CA PRO A 68 4.18 14.01 11.96
C PRO A 68 3.78 14.06 10.49
N SER A 69 4.71 14.39 9.59
CA SER A 69 4.48 14.40 8.15
C SER A 69 4.26 12.98 7.60
N ILE A 70 4.98 11.99 8.13
CA ILE A 70 4.80 10.58 7.77
C ILE A 70 3.39 10.10 8.17
N VAL A 71 2.95 10.42 9.40
CA VAL A 71 1.62 10.05 9.90
C VAL A 71 0.53 10.66 9.02
N THR A 72 0.58 11.98 8.76
CA THR A 72 -0.41 12.64 7.89
C THR A 72 -0.42 12.05 6.49
N ALA A 73 0.75 11.75 5.90
CA ALA A 73 0.82 11.12 4.59
C ALA A 73 0.26 9.69 4.59
N ALA A 74 0.51 8.91 5.66
CA ALA A 74 -0.01 7.57 5.82
C ALA A 74 -1.55 7.55 5.94
N GLU A 75 -2.14 8.48 6.69
CA GLU A 75 -3.59 8.65 6.81
C GLU A 75 -4.25 8.97 5.46
N VAL A 76 -3.68 9.93 4.72
CA VAL A 76 -4.17 10.28 3.37
C VAL A 76 -4.08 9.08 2.44
N LEU A 77 -2.94 8.38 2.45
CA LEU A 77 -2.73 7.21 1.60
C LEU A 77 -3.69 6.06 1.98
N CYS A 78 -3.90 5.81 3.27
CA CYS A 78 -4.85 4.81 3.75
C CYS A 78 -6.25 5.10 3.25
N LYS A 79 -6.72 6.34 3.38
CA LYS A 79 -8.03 6.78 2.91
C LYS A 79 -8.21 6.61 1.40
N GLU A 80 -7.18 6.92 0.61
CA GLU A 80 -7.24 6.72 -0.83
C GLU A 80 -7.21 5.23 -1.21
N MET A 81 -6.43 4.40 -0.51
CA MET A 81 -6.45 2.95 -0.71
C MET A 81 -7.83 2.35 -0.43
N GLU A 82 -8.45 2.72 0.69
CA GLU A 82 -9.81 2.26 1.04
C GLU A 82 -10.84 2.56 -0.05
N ARG A 83 -10.71 3.68 -0.76
CA ARG A 83 -11.66 4.09 -1.78
C ARG A 83 -11.69 3.14 -2.99
N TYR A 84 -10.59 2.44 -3.24
CA TYR A 84 -10.42 1.55 -4.40
C TYR A 84 -10.08 0.11 -4.00
N ALA A 85 -10.26 -0.23 -2.72
CA ALA A 85 -10.02 -1.55 -2.12
C ALA A 85 -11.18 -2.52 -2.29
#